data_AF-A0AAN5I0F4-F1
#
_entry.id   AF-A0AAN5I0F4-F1
#
_cell.length_a   1.000
_cell.length_b   1.000
_cell.length_c   1.000
_cell.angle_alpha   90.00
_cell.angle_beta   90.00
_cell.angle_gamma   90.00
#
_symmetry.space_group_name_H-M   'P 1'
#
loop_
_entity.id
_entity.type
_entity.pdbx_description
1 polymer ?
#
loop_
_entity_poly.entity_id
_entity_poly.type
_entity_poly.pdbx_seq_one_letter_code
_entity_poly.pdbx_strand_id
1 'polypeptide(L)'
;MIGAPEAHEMGKAMIVTTNAKKVLDVGTFTGASALSWALALPSGGRVISMDVNHEDLQRCITQALANGSVLDASNKRGAAINEMNRMAAKDERVLNILLDAADGIHLIVKKR
;
A
#
# COMPACT_ATOMS: atom_id res chain seq x y z
N MET A 1 1.71 -4.31 -14.32
CA MET A 1 2.22 -5.34 -13.37
C MET A 1 1.21 -5.43 -12.25
N ILE A 2 0.73 -6.62 -11.87
CA ILE A 2 -0.20 -6.77 -10.74
C ILE A 2 0.63 -6.79 -9.44
N GLY A 3 0.11 -6.24 -8.34
CA GLY A 3 0.77 -6.30 -7.03
C GLY A 3 1.10 -7.74 -6.61
N ALA A 4 2.20 -7.92 -5.87
CA ALA A 4 2.61 -9.24 -5.41
C ALA A 4 1.50 -9.90 -4.54
N PRO A 5 1.19 -11.20 -4.73
CA PRO A 5 0.13 -11.87 -3.98
C PRO A 5 0.24 -11.73 -2.46
N GLU A 6 1.46 -11.73 -1.93
CA GLU A 6 1.74 -11.62 -0.49
C GLU A 6 1.32 -10.25 0.07
N ALA A 7 1.39 -9.17 -0.72
CA ALA A 7 0.91 -7.85 -0.31
C ALA A 7 -0.62 -7.82 -0.22
N HIS A 8 -1.32 -8.52 -1.13
CA HIS A 8 -2.77 -8.65 -1.08
C HIS A 8 -3.22 -9.44 0.16
N GLU A 9 -2.58 -10.60 0.42
CA GLU A 9 -2.91 -11.44 1.57
C GLU A 9 -2.57 -10.76 2.90
N MET A 10 -1.49 -10.00 2.97
CA MET A 10 -1.19 -9.15 4.14
C MET A 10 -2.33 -8.16 4.41
N GLY A 11 -2.82 -7.45 3.38
CA GLY A 11 -3.94 -6.53 3.54
C GLY A 11 -5.23 -7.23 4.00
N LYS A 12 -5.51 -8.44 3.50
CA LYS A 12 -6.64 -9.26 3.99
C LYS A 12 -6.48 -9.62 5.47
N ALA A 13 -5.29 -10.07 5.88
CA ALA A 13 -5.01 -10.38 7.28
C ALA A 13 -5.21 -9.15 8.17
N MET A 14 -4.77 -7.97 7.73
CA MET A 14 -4.99 -6.72 8.46
C MET A 14 -6.48 -6.36 8.56
N ILE A 15 -7.26 -6.52 7.49
CA ILE A 15 -8.70 -6.27 7.51
C ILE A 15 -9.41 -7.15 8.54
N VAL A 16 -9.11 -8.44 8.54
CA VAL A 16 -9.72 -9.41 9.47
C VAL A 16 -9.31 -9.12 10.90
N THR A 17 -8.01 -8.95 11.16
CA THR A 17 -7.48 -8.76 12.53
C THR A 17 -7.88 -7.43 13.14
N THR A 18 -8.08 -6.39 12.32
CA THR A 18 -8.54 -5.06 12.79
C THR A 18 -10.05 -4.91 12.75
N ASN A 19 -10.79 -5.88 12.21
CA ASN A 19 -12.23 -5.80 11.92
C ASN A 19 -12.57 -4.53 11.12
N ALA A 20 -11.75 -4.22 10.11
CA ALA A 20 -11.95 -3.08 9.25
C ALA A 20 -13.28 -3.19 8.48
N LYS A 21 -13.99 -2.07 8.35
CA LYS A 21 -15.25 -1.98 7.57
C LYS A 21 -15.13 -1.04 6.37
N LYS A 22 -14.07 -0.25 6.32
CA LYS A 22 -13.80 0.74 5.28
C LYS A 22 -12.31 0.66 4.96
N VAL A 23 -11.99 0.41 3.70
CA VAL A 23 -10.62 0.35 3.20
C VAL A 23 -10.47 1.36 2.08
N LEU A 24 -9.36 2.09 2.07
CA LEU A 24 -9.00 3.00 0.99
C LEU A 24 -7.82 2.38 0.23
N ASP A 25 -8.00 2.18 -1.06
CA ASP A 25 -7.02 1.64 -2.00
C ASP A 25 -6.61 2.76 -2.97
N VAL A 26 -5.34 3.16 -2.92
CA VAL A 26 -4.80 4.26 -3.73
C VAL A 26 -3.81 3.68 -4.73
N GLY A 27 -4.12 3.80 -6.02
CA GLY A 27 -3.43 3.10 -7.10
C GLY A 27 -4.14 1.81 -7.47
N THR A 28 -5.35 1.93 -8.04
CA THR A 28 -6.21 0.79 -8.43
C THR A 28 -5.55 -0.12 -9.47
N PHE A 29 -4.90 0.44 -10.48
CA PHE A 29 -4.49 -0.28 -11.68
C PHE A 29 -5.64 -1.16 -12.22
N THR A 30 -5.50 -2.49 -12.26
CA THR A 30 -6.54 -3.44 -12.68
C THR A 30 -7.49 -3.87 -11.56
N GLY A 31 -7.31 -3.37 -10.33
CA GLY A 31 -8.19 -3.60 -9.18
C GLY A 31 -7.91 -4.87 -8.38
N ALA A 32 -6.74 -5.51 -8.55
CA ALA A 32 -6.43 -6.77 -7.86
C ALA A 32 -6.41 -6.63 -6.32
N SER A 33 -5.77 -5.59 -5.78
CA SER A 33 -5.78 -5.28 -4.34
C SER A 33 -7.20 -4.98 -3.85
N ALA A 34 -7.92 -4.10 -4.56
CA ALA A 34 -9.28 -3.73 -4.23
C ALA A 34 -10.21 -4.93 -4.14
N LEU A 35 -10.17 -5.83 -5.13
CA LEU A 35 -10.98 -7.05 -5.12
C LEU A 35 -10.59 -7.99 -3.97
N SER A 36 -9.28 -8.22 -3.80
CA SER A 36 -8.77 -9.08 -2.73
C SER A 36 -9.23 -8.61 -1.34
N TRP A 37 -9.17 -7.30 -1.09
CA TRP A 37 -9.58 -6.70 0.17
C TRP A 37 -11.09 -6.64 0.34
N ALA A 38 -11.85 -6.44 -0.74
CA ALA A 38 -13.31 -6.52 -0.71
C ALA A 38 -13.80 -7.91 -0.26
N LEU A 39 -13.12 -8.97 -0.68
CA LEU A 39 -13.44 -10.35 -0.28
C LEU A 39 -13.15 -10.64 1.21
N ALA A 40 -12.31 -9.85 1.87
CA ALA A 40 -12.01 -10.01 3.30
C ALA A 40 -12.88 -9.15 4.22
N LEU A 41 -13.63 -8.20 3.66
CA LEU A 41 -14.48 -7.31 4.46
C LEU A 41 -15.72 -8.05 5.01
N PRO A 42 -16.18 -7.69 6.22
CA PRO A 42 -17.46 -8.17 6.72
C PRO A 42 -18.62 -7.60 5.89
N SER A 43 -19.81 -8.19 6.06
CA SER A 43 -21.04 -7.69 5.42
C SER A 43 -21.26 -6.19 5.68
N GLY A 44 -21.60 -5.45 4.63
CA GLY A 44 -21.75 -3.99 4.66
C GLY A 44 -20.43 -3.20 4.65
N GLY A 45 -19.28 -3.89 4.59
CA GLY A 45 -17.98 -3.28 4.37
C GLY A 45 -17.82 -2.74 2.94
N ARG A 46 -16.91 -1.78 2.76
CA ARG A 46 -16.58 -1.25 1.43
C ARG A 46 -15.10 -0.95 1.25
N VAL A 47 -14.62 -1.17 0.02
CA VAL A 47 -13.36 -0.64 -0.48
C VAL A 47 -13.66 0.61 -1.32
N ILE A 48 -12.98 1.71 -1.03
CA ILE A 48 -12.94 2.89 -1.88
C ILE A 48 -11.62 2.79 -2.62
N SER A 49 -11.66 2.56 -3.93
CA SER A 49 -10.45 2.47 -4.76
C SER A 49 -10.38 3.66 -5.71
N MET A 50 -9.20 4.23 -5.88
CA MET A 50 -8.97 5.39 -6.74
C MET A 50 -7.63 5.30 -7.47
N ASP A 51 -7.64 5.73 -8.73
CA ASP A 51 -6.46 5.87 -9.57
C ASP A 51 -6.44 7.24 -10.23
N VAL A 52 -5.25 7.70 -10.58
CA VAL A 52 -5.05 8.95 -11.33
C VAL A 52 -5.33 8.76 -12.82
N ASN A 53 -5.24 7.53 -13.34
CA ASN A 53 -5.52 7.24 -14.74
C ASN A 53 -6.06 5.81 -14.91
N HIS A 54 -7.32 5.67 -15.33
CA HIS A 54 -7.98 4.38 -15.55
C HIS A 54 -7.69 3.75 -16.92
N GLU A 55 -7.09 4.49 -17.86
CA GLU A 55 -6.78 4.03 -19.22
C GLU A 55 -5.34 3.52 -19.36
N ASP A 56 -4.44 4.01 -18.50
CA ASP A 56 -3.00 3.78 -18.61
C ASP A 56 -2.54 2.60 -17.75
N LEU A 57 -2.86 1.40 -18.25
CA LEU A 57 -2.54 0.11 -17.62
C LEU A 57 -1.02 -0.19 -17.55
N GLN A 58 -0.15 0.71 -18.00
CA GLN A 58 1.31 0.49 -18.03
C GLN A 58 2.09 1.32 -17.02
N ARG A 59 1.42 2.09 -16.13
CA ARG A 59 2.14 2.78 -15.06
C ARG A 59 2.76 1.76 -14.10
N CYS A 60 4.10 1.83 -13.95
CA CYS A 60 4.82 1.04 -12.97
C CYS A 60 4.29 1.31 -11.56
N ILE A 61 3.62 0.31 -10.98
CA ILE A 61 3.29 0.30 -9.55
C ILE A 61 4.61 0.32 -8.79
N THR A 62 4.73 1.23 -7.83
CA THR A 62 5.95 1.37 -7.02
C THR A 62 5.56 1.23 -5.55
N GLN A 63 6.24 0.34 -4.83
CA GLN A 63 5.97 0.05 -3.43
C GLN A 63 7.04 0.68 -2.52
N ALA A 64 7.04 0.36 -1.23
CA ALA A 64 7.80 1.12 -0.23
C ALA A 64 9.33 1.02 -0.40
N LEU A 65 9.84 -0.02 -1.07
CA LEU A 65 11.26 -0.14 -1.43
C LEU A 65 11.57 0.38 -2.84
N ALA A 66 10.54 0.58 -3.68
CA ALA A 66 10.65 1.15 -5.02
C ALA A 66 11.71 0.49 -5.91
N ASN A 67 11.79 -0.83 -5.88
CA ASN A 67 12.83 -1.66 -6.52
C ASN A 67 14.25 -1.20 -6.17
N GLY A 68 14.47 -0.74 -4.94
CA GLY A 68 15.74 -0.19 -4.46
C GLY A 68 16.02 1.26 -4.84
N SER A 69 15.18 1.90 -5.67
CA SER A 69 15.39 3.30 -6.09
C SER A 69 15.25 4.31 -4.95
N VAL A 70 14.71 3.91 -3.79
CA VAL A 70 14.74 4.73 -2.55
C VAL A 70 16.16 5.08 -2.09
N LEU A 71 17.17 4.34 -2.55
CA LEU A 71 18.59 4.60 -2.29
C LEU A 71 19.22 5.54 -3.32
N ASP A 72 18.55 5.77 -4.46
CA ASP A 72 19.02 6.62 -5.55
C ASP A 72 18.37 8.01 -5.49
N ALA A 73 19.13 8.99 -4.99
CA ALA A 73 18.68 10.37 -4.86
C ALA A 73 18.39 11.06 -6.21
N SER A 74 18.90 10.53 -7.34
CA SER A 74 18.63 11.09 -8.67
C SER A 74 17.26 10.67 -9.21
N ASN A 75 16.68 9.59 -8.69
CA ASN A 75 15.38 9.09 -9.08
C ASN A 75 14.26 9.84 -8.35
N LYS A 76 13.53 10.71 -9.05
CA LYS A 76 12.44 11.51 -8.46
C LYS A 76 11.35 10.67 -7.77
N ARG A 77 11.03 9.49 -8.31
CA ARG A 77 10.01 8.59 -7.72
C ARG A 77 10.53 7.93 -6.46
N GLY A 78 11.74 7.37 -6.52
CA GLY A 78 12.43 6.80 -5.37
C GLY A 78 12.61 7.81 -4.24
N ALA A 79 12.98 9.05 -4.58
CA ALA A 79 13.10 10.16 -3.63
C ALA A 79 11.77 10.48 -2.93
N ALA A 80 10.65 10.53 -3.66
CA ALA A 80 9.33 10.79 -3.07
C ALA A 80 8.91 9.68 -2.08
N ILE A 81 9.18 8.41 -2.41
CA ILE A 81 8.87 7.28 -1.55
C ILE A 81 9.78 7.26 -0.32
N ASN A 82 11.07 7.56 -0.49
CA ASN A 82 12.01 7.71 0.62
C ASN A 82 11.57 8.81 1.58
N GLU A 83 11.08 9.94 1.07
CA GLU A 83 10.56 11.02 1.91
C GLU A 83 9.32 10.59 2.69
N MET A 84 8.34 9.96 2.03
CA MET A 84 7.16 9.38 2.70
C MET A 84 7.58 8.38 3.80
N ASN A 85 8.54 7.50 3.52
CA ASN A 85 9.06 6.54 4.49
C ASN A 85 9.70 7.25 5.69
N ARG A 86 10.48 8.32 5.46
CA ARG A 86 11.08 9.12 6.53
C ARG A 86 10.05 9.89 7.35
N MET A 87 8.98 10.38 6.72
CA MET A 87 7.86 11.03 7.42
C MET A 87 7.21 10.05 8.40
N ALA A 88 6.85 8.85 7.94
CA ALA A 88 6.26 7.82 8.80
C ALA A 88 7.22 7.34 9.90
N ALA A 89 8.52 7.25 9.61
CA ALA A 89 9.54 6.86 10.58
C ALA A 89 9.68 7.85 11.75
N LYS A 90 9.48 9.14 11.47
CA LYS A 90 9.62 10.24 12.46
C LYS A 90 8.30 10.63 13.14
N ASP A 91 7.16 10.13 12.66
CA ASP A 91 5.85 10.50 13.18
C ASP A 91 5.51 9.68 14.44
N GLU A 92 5.56 10.35 15.60
CA GLU A 92 5.29 9.70 16.89
C GLU A 92 3.84 9.21 17.04
N ARG A 93 2.91 9.72 16.23
CA ARG A 93 1.48 9.36 16.28
C ARG A 93 1.20 7.97 15.72
N VAL A 94 2.19 7.35 15.08
CA VAL A 94 2.05 6.04 14.43
C VAL A 94 3.09 5.05 14.94
N LEU A 95 2.72 3.77 14.93
CA LEU A 95 3.65 2.66 14.87
C LEU A 95 3.96 2.43 13.38
N ASN A 96 5.24 2.49 13.01
CA ASN A 96 5.70 2.21 11.65
C ASN A 96 6.49 0.89 11.63
N ILE A 97 6.24 0.06 10.62
CA ILE A 97 6.94 -1.19 10.37
C ILE A 97 7.13 -1.32 8.86
N LEU A 98 8.38 -1.34 8.39
CA LEU A 98 8.71 -1.66 7.00
C LEU A 98 9.10 -3.13 6.90
N LEU A 99 8.36 -3.89 6.10
CA LEU A 99 8.62 -5.30 5.84
C LEU A 99 9.27 -5.47 4.47
N ASP A 100 10.36 -6.22 4.42
CA ASP A 100 11.08 -6.59 3.19
C ASP A 100 10.39 -7.75 2.44
N ALA A 101 9.06 -7.68 2.37
CA ALA A 101 8.23 -8.59 1.57
C ALA A 101 7.77 -7.87 0.31
N ALA A 102 7.65 -8.61 -0.81
CA ALA A 102 7.38 -8.04 -2.13
C ALA A 102 8.39 -6.94 -2.50
N ASP A 103 7.91 -5.79 -2.99
CA ASP A 103 8.72 -4.58 -3.22
C ASP A 103 8.58 -3.58 -2.06
N GLY A 104 8.44 -4.10 -0.83
CA GLY A 104 8.32 -3.34 0.40
C GLY A 104 6.88 -3.08 0.84
N ILE A 105 6.51 -3.60 2.01
CA ILE A 105 5.21 -3.32 2.65
C ILE A 105 5.46 -2.42 3.87
N HIS A 106 5.03 -1.16 3.79
CA HIS A 106 5.12 -0.23 4.91
C HIS A 106 3.79 -0.19 5.68
N LEU A 107 3.76 -0.88 6.83
CA LEU A 107 2.63 -0.85 7.74
C LEU A 107 2.73 0.37 8.65
N ILE A 108 1.72 1.24 8.58
CA ILE A 108 1.63 2.46 9.39
C ILE A 108 0.32 2.40 10.18
N VAL A 109 0.42 2.22 11.50
CA VAL A 109 -0.72 2.04 12.40
C VAL A 109 -0.82 3.22 13.36
N LYS A 110 -1.96 3.94 13.33
CA LYS A 110 -2.21 5.05 14.26
C LYS A 110 -2.23 4.55 15.72
N LYS A 111 -1.46 5.19 16.60
CA LYS A 111 -1.51 4.97 18.06
C LYS A 111 -2.80 5.56 18.61
N ARG A 112 -3.33 4.93 19.66
CA ARG A 112 -4.54 5.41 20.35
C ARG A 112 -4.29 6.72 21.08
#